data_AF-A0A831L319-F1
#
_entry.id   AF-A0A831L319-F1
#
_cell.length_a   1.000
_cell.length_b   1.000
_cell.length_c   1.000
_cell.angle_alpha   90.00
_cell.angle_beta   90.00
_cell.angle_gamma   90.00
#
_symmetry.space_group_name_H-M   'P 1'
#
loop_
_entity.id
_entity.type
_entity.pdbx_description
1 polymer ?
#
loop_
_entity_poly.entity_id
_entity_poly.type
_entity_poly.pdbx_seq_one_letter_code
_entity_poly.pdbx_strand_id
1 'polypeptide(L)' 'MFDRIVMVTVIGEVENQDAYLREMHRILKSGGILSISELAGDPDKLSIGEVRRLSETHGFRLDKLYGSEKNYTINFRK' A
#
# COMPACT_ATOMS: atom_id res chain seq x y z
N MET A 1 -2.46 1.33 18.26
CA MET A 1 -1.33 1.48 17.31
C MET A 1 -0.90 0.11 16.85
N PHE A 2 -0.49 -0.02 15.58
CA PHE A 2 -0.18 -1.31 14.95
C PHE A 2 1.27 -1.38 14.47
N ASP A 3 1.85 -2.57 14.47
CA ASP A 3 3.18 -2.82 13.90
C ASP A 3 3.11 -3.04 12.39
N ARG A 4 2.00 -3.58 11.90
CA ARG A 4 1.79 -3.96 10.50
C ARG A 4 0.35 -3.68 10.08
N ILE A 5 0.18 -3.25 8.83
CA ILE A 5 -1.09 -3.20 8.12
C ILE A 5 -0.89 -3.96 6.83
N VAL A 6 -1.80 -4.88 6.51
CA VAL A 6 -1.74 -5.71 5.31
C VAL A 6 -3.02 -5.52 4.52
N MET A 7 -2.88 -5.17 3.24
CA MET A 7 -3.96 -5.00 2.28
C MET A 7 -3.72 -5.97 1.13
N VAL A 8 -4.76 -6.69 0.72
CA VAL A 8 -4.70 -7.66 -0.38
C VAL A 8 -5.91 -7.40 -1.27
N THR A 9 -5.68 -6.85 -2.46
CA THR A 9 -6.71 -6.51 -3.47
C THR A 9 -7.82 -5.63 -2.90
N VAL A 10 -7.43 -4.54 -2.20
CA VAL A 10 -8.39 -3.60 -1.59
C VAL A 10 -8.06 -2.14 -1.89
N ILE A 11 -6.80 -1.78 -2.20
CA ILE A 11 -6.47 -0.35 -2.32
C ILE A 11 -7.20 0.31 -3.50
N GLY A 12 -7.44 -0.43 -4.59
CA GLY A 12 -8.22 0.02 -5.74
C GLY A 12 -9.70 0.27 -5.44
N GLU A 13 -10.29 -0.58 -4.59
CA GLU A 13 -11.71 -0.58 -4.23
C GLU A 13 -12.13 0.56 -3.29
N VAL A 14 -11.17 1.23 -2.67
CA VAL A 14 -11.43 2.30 -1.70
C VAL A 14 -11.67 3.63 -2.43
N GLU A 15 -12.84 4.23 -2.24
CA GLU A 15 -13.20 5.52 -2.85
C GLU A 15 -12.22 6.67 -2.53
N ASN A 16 -11.72 6.74 -1.30
CA ASN A 16 -10.81 7.80 -0.85
C ASN A 16 -9.49 7.22 -0.31
N GLN A 17 -8.63 6.84 -1.25
CA GLN A 17 -7.33 6.23 -0.98
C GLN A 17 -6.43 7.13 -0.11
N ASP A 18 -6.44 8.45 -0.35
CA ASP A 18 -5.67 9.43 0.42
C ASP A 18 -6.06 9.47 1.92
N ALA A 19 -7.37 9.45 2.20
CA ALA A 19 -7.86 9.43 3.58
C ALA A 19 -7.44 8.14 4.30
N TYR A 20 -7.51 7.00 3.60
CA TYR A 20 -7.09 5.71 4.15
C TYR A 20 -5.59 5.68 4.45
N LEU A 21 -4.74 6.08 3.51
CA LEU A 21 -3.30 6.06 3.70
C LEU A 21 -2.85 7.00 4.81
N ARG A 22 -3.49 8.18 4.91
CA ARG A 22 -3.26 9.10 6.03
C ARG A 22 -3.59 8.48 7.38
N GLU A 23 -4.71 7.78 7.46
CA GLU A 23 -5.13 7.11 8.70
C GLU A 23 -4.24 5.91 9.03
N MET A 24 -3.88 5.10 8.04
CA MET A 24 -2.91 4.00 8.17
C MET A 24 -1.57 4.52 8.67
N HIS A 25 -1.09 5.62 8.10
CA HIS A 25 0.11 6.29 8.59
C HIS A 25 -0.08 6.73 10.03
N ARG A 26 -1.21 7.35 10.41
CA ARG A 26 -1.49 7.78 11.80
C ARG A 26 -1.42 6.62 12.80
N ILE A 27 -2.04 5.47 12.50
CA ILE A 27 -2.19 4.35 13.43
C ILE A 27 -1.00 3.38 13.46
N LEU A 28 -0.15 3.37 12.42
CA LEU A 28 1.10 2.61 12.41
C LEU A 28 2.10 3.20 13.41
N LYS A 29 2.82 2.33 14.13
CA LYS A 29 3.99 2.74 14.92
C LYS A 29 5.11 3.22 13.99
N SER A 30 6.02 4.06 14.50
CA SER A 30 7.26 4.38 13.77
C SER A 30 8.03 3.10 13.43
N GLY A 31 8.49 2.97 12.18
CA GLY A 31 9.11 1.73 11.68
C GLY A 31 8.12 0.58 11.39
N GLY A 32 6.82 0.81 11.58
CA GLY A 32 5.76 -0.09 11.16
C GLY A 32 5.72 -0.28 9.64
N ILE A 33 5.14 -1.38 9.18
CA ILE A 33 5.09 -1.71 7.75
C ILE A 33 3.65 -1.68 7.25
N LEU A 34 3.43 -0.97 6.15
CA LEU A 34 2.27 -1.11 5.29
C LEU A 34 2.63 -2.08 4.16
N SER A 35 1.86 -3.16 4.01
CA SER A 35 2.04 -4.15 2.95
C SER A 35 0.80 -4.15 2.05
N ILE A 36 0.97 -3.88 0.77
CA ILE A 36 -0.10 -3.83 -0.22
C ILE A 36 0.18 -4.89 -1.28
N SER A 37 -0.76 -5.81 -1.49
CA SER A 37 -0.67 -6.85 -2.52
C SER A 37 -1.81 -6.73 -3.51
N GLU A 38 -1.48 -6.78 -4.80
CA GLU A 38 -2.44 -6.64 -5.90
C GLU A 38 -2.24 -7.79 -6.90
N LEU A 39 -3.35 -8.28 -7.48
CA LEU A 39 -3.38 -9.51 -8.29
C LEU A 39 -4.07 -9.27 -9.64
N ALA A 40 -3.57 -9.92 -10.69
CA ALA A 40 -4.15 -9.78 -12.02
C ALA A 40 -5.60 -10.28 -12.08
N GLY A 41 -6.44 -9.58 -12.85
CA GLY A 41 -7.86 -9.92 -13.03
C GLY A 41 -8.81 -9.05 -12.22
N ASP A 42 -8.28 -8.28 -11.27
CA ASP A 42 -9.00 -7.23 -10.57
C ASP A 42 -9.10 -5.97 -11.47
N PRO A 43 -10.31 -5.46 -11.76
CA PRO A 43 -10.54 -4.29 -12.61
C PRO A 43 -10.05 -2.98 -12.00
N ASP A 44 -10.01 -2.88 -10.67
CA ASP A 44 -9.61 -1.69 -9.92
C ASP A 44 -8.14 -1.76 -9.46
N LYS A 45 -7.42 -2.79 -9.92
CA LYS A 45 -6.00 -2.98 -9.66
C LYS A 45 -5.17 -1.78 -10.06
N LEU A 46 -4.40 -1.28 -9.10
CA LEU A 46 -3.36 -0.29 -9.33
C LEU A 46 -2.05 -0.94 -9.85
N SER A 47 -1.28 -0.21 -10.65
CA SER A 47 0.10 -0.56 -11.01
C SER A 47 1.06 -0.34 -9.84
N ILE A 48 2.26 -0.94 -9.91
CA ILE A 48 3.30 -0.73 -8.90
C ILE A 48 3.65 0.76 -8.79
N GLY A 49 3.73 1.45 -9.92
CA GLY A 49 4.03 2.89 -9.97
C GLY A 49 2.97 3.74 -9.28
N GLU A 50 1.68 3.42 -9.46
CA GLU A 50 0.57 4.12 -8.82
C GLU A 50 0.56 3.92 -7.30
N VAL A 51 0.65 2.66 -6.83
CA VAL A 51 0.70 2.36 -5.39
C VAL A 51 1.92 3.00 -4.73
N ARG A 52 3.08 2.97 -5.41
CA ARG A 52 4.30 3.60 -4.92
C ARG A 52 4.12 5.11 -4.76
N ARG A 53 3.70 5.81 -5.82
CA ARG A 53 3.49 7.26 -5.80
C ARG A 53 2.52 7.65 -4.70
N LEU A 54 1.37 6.99 -4.67
CA LEU A 54 0.30 7.24 -3.71
C LEU A 54 0.78 7.05 -2.26
N SER A 55 1.51 5.97 -1.98
CA SER A 55 2.05 5.70 -0.63
C SER A 55 3.14 6.71 -0.23
N GLU A 56 4.08 7.02 -1.13
CA GLU A 56 5.16 7.98 -0.87
C GLU A 56 4.64 9.41 -0.60
N THR A 57 3.55 9.83 -1.27
CA THR A 57 2.86 11.10 -0.97
C THR A 57 2.33 11.17 0.47
N HIS A 58 2.06 10.04 1.11
CA HIS A 58 1.56 9.95 2.49
C HIS A 58 2.64 9.67 3.53
N GLY A 59 3.91 9.88 3.19
CA GLY A 59 5.03 9.77 4.13
C GLY A 59 5.59 8.36 4.29
N PHE A 60 5.04 7.38 3.59
CA PHE A 60 5.60 6.04 3.55
C PHE A 60 6.86 5.99 2.67
N ARG A 61 7.78 5.08 2.96
CA ARG A 61 8.99 4.85 2.17
C ARG A 61 9.04 3.41 1.70
N LEU A 62 9.32 3.20 0.41
CA LEU A 62 9.49 1.86 -0.16
C LEU A 62 10.56 1.08 0.63
N ASP A 63 10.20 -0.12 1.09
CA ASP A 63 11.11 -1.07 1.78
C ASP A 63 11.46 -2.24 0.88
N LYS A 64 10.44 -2.92 0.35
CA LYS A 64 10.61 -4.11 -0.50
C LYS A 64 9.51 -4.19 -1.54
N LEU A 65 9.86 -4.72 -2.71
CA LEU A 65 8.93 -5.07 -3.78
C LEU A 65 9.12 -6.55 -4.11
N TYR A 66 8.00 -7.26 -4.24
CA TYR A 66 7.96 -8.66 -4.63
C TYR A 66 7.06 -8.83 -5.86
N GLY A 67 7.41 -9.76 -6.75
CA GLY A 67 6.60 -10.10 -7.91
C GLY A 67 6.84 -9.18 -9.11
N SER A 68 5.77 -8.92 -9.88
CA SER A 68 5.79 -8.16 -11.14
C SER A 68 4.49 -7.38 -11.30
N GLU A 69 4.38 -6.52 -12.32
CA GLU A 69 3.15 -5.74 -12.56
C GLU A 69 1.86 -6.56 -12.62
N LYS A 70 1.92 -7.84 -13.03
CA LYS A 70 0.76 -8.73 -13.01
C LYS A 70 0.31 -9.07 -11.59
N ASN A 71 1.23 -9.43 -10.70
CA ASN A 71 0.96 -9.82 -9.33
C ASN A 71 2.12 -9.36 -8.47
N TYR A 72 1.87 -8.49 -7.50
CA TYR A 72 2.93 -7.92 -6.67
C TYR A 72 2.51 -7.74 -5.22
N THR A 73 3.53 -7.61 -4.37
CA THR A 73 3.40 -7.08 -3.01
C THR A 73 4.44 -5.99 -2.81
N ILE A 74 4.01 -4.82 -2.36
CA ILE A 74 4.91 -3.72 -1.96
C ILE A 74 4.83 -3.53 -0.46
N ASN A 75 5.98 -3.55 0.19
CA ASN A 75 6.13 -3.16 1.58
C ASN A 75 6.69 -1.76 1.67
N PHE A 76 6.08 -0.94 2.52
CA PHE A 76 6.54 0.40 2.87
C PHE A 76 6.76 0.53 4.37
N ARG A 77 7.74 1.33 4.78
CA ARG A 77 7.92 1.75 6.17
C ARG A 77 7.24 3.08 6.43
N LYS A 78 6.67 3.22 7.63
CA LYS A 78 6.36 4.50 8.27
C LYS A 78 7.62 5.13 8.87
#